data_AF-A0A974BSY9-F1
#
_entry.id   AF-A0A974BSY9-F1
#
_cell.length_a   1.000
_cell.length_b   1.000
_cell.length_c   1.000
_cell.angle_alpha   90.00
_cell.angle_beta   90.00
_cell.angle_gamma   90.00
#
_symmetry.space_group_name_H-M   'P 1'
#
loop_
_entity.id
_entity.type
_entity.pdbx_description
1 polymer ?
#
loop_
_entity_poly.entity_id
_entity_poly.type
_entity_poly.pdbx_seq_one_letter_code
_entity_poly.pdbx_strand_id
1 'polypeptide(L)'
;MGARHSNILRRHRHSETVDIKQSFDACEPQVSVSLLGMKQELVGVIQKEMKIAAGAENLYRAIKDRKTRALMKELRKSSEKRLKALYSSLLKLNKEIARREAEHVPGEALQLTNYILQDFNQRGFLGEGGFAKVLLVEHAATKRSYALKILKKESITSSRGIERILLEKRVAFAVADHPFIVDIHATFQSEYHLFFLMEYVAGGCLKTYLQREGAFEQPRAMFYAACTLMAISYLHENDIIHRDLKPENLLLDSGGYVKLADFGLSKDGIGYEGRTSSLKGSFGYMAPEVLAREPYSRSVDWWSLGIVIYEMLVGELLQRDPLKRLGSSEEDACDLMHHYFFRSIDWMALIERKVQPPFIPEDVRLSKDGDQHLVLTPPSEGSLAMEKEIAEAFNNFDYTAI
;
A
#
# COMPACT_ATOMS: atom_id res chain seq x y z
N MET A 1 -25.84 12.96 38.46
CA MET A 1 -26.44 12.04 37.46
C MET A 1 -25.51 10.84 37.17
N GLY A 2 -25.04 10.12 38.20
CA GLY A 2 -23.94 9.15 38.09
C GLY A 2 -24.34 7.66 38.10
N ALA A 3 -25.63 7.33 38.08
CA ALA A 3 -26.10 5.96 38.33
C ALA A 3 -26.84 5.28 37.16
N ARG A 4 -26.97 5.93 35.99
CA ARG A 4 -27.71 5.37 34.83
C ARG A 4 -26.83 4.80 33.70
N HIS A 5 -25.52 5.09 33.65
CA HIS A 5 -24.63 4.56 32.59
C HIS A 5 -23.88 3.26 32.95
N SER A 6 -23.79 2.89 34.23
CA SER A 6 -23.14 1.64 34.67
C SER A 6 -23.97 0.38 34.38
N ASN A 7 -25.28 0.52 34.17
CA ASN A 7 -26.19 -0.61 33.94
C ASN A 7 -26.32 -1.05 32.47
N ILE A 8 -25.89 -0.22 31.50
CA ILE A 8 -25.96 -0.56 30.07
C ILE A 8 -24.78 -1.46 29.66
N LEU A 9 -23.60 -1.32 30.29
CA LEU A 9 -22.40 -2.11 29.97
C LEU A 9 -22.29 -3.46 30.70
N ARG A 10 -23.20 -3.76 31.63
CA ARG A 10 -23.29 -5.05 32.34
C ARG A 10 -24.34 -6.00 31.76
N ARG A 11 -25.39 -5.49 31.09
CA ARG A 11 -26.49 -6.30 30.54
C ARG A 11 -26.22 -6.95 29.17
N HIS A 12 -25.06 -6.71 28.55
CA HIS A 12 -24.63 -7.40 27.32
C HIS A 12 -23.42 -8.32 27.53
N ARG A 13 -23.13 -8.72 28.78
CA ARG A 13 -21.95 -9.55 29.12
C ARG A 13 -22.26 -10.93 29.69
N HIS A 14 -23.53 -11.34 29.70
CA HIS A 14 -23.95 -12.68 30.14
C HIS A 14 -24.92 -13.30 29.12
N SER A 15 -24.33 -13.84 28.07
CA SER A 15 -24.83 -14.91 27.18
C SER A 15 -23.73 -15.11 26.14
N GLU A 16 -23.57 -16.30 25.57
CA GLU A 16 -22.53 -16.66 24.57
C GLU A 16 -21.15 -17.03 25.15
N THR A 17 -21.13 -17.91 26.15
CA THR A 17 -20.11 -18.96 26.16
C THR A 17 -20.74 -20.20 25.55
N VAL A 18 -20.38 -20.53 24.30
CA VAL A 18 -20.73 -21.82 23.70
C VAL A 18 -19.98 -22.89 24.46
N ASP A 19 -20.70 -23.66 25.28
CA ASP A 19 -20.14 -24.77 26.06
C ASP A 19 -20.09 -26.02 25.16
N ILE A 20 -18.91 -26.31 24.62
CA ILE A 20 -18.68 -27.32 23.55
C ILE A 20 -18.70 -28.77 24.11
N LYS A 21 -19.05 -28.98 25.39
CA LYS A 21 -18.78 -30.25 26.09
C LYS A 21 -19.88 -31.30 26.05
N GLN A 22 -21.05 -31.05 25.47
CA GLN A 22 -22.17 -32.01 25.53
C GLN A 22 -22.91 -32.15 24.20
N SER A 23 -22.34 -32.90 23.26
CA SER A 23 -23.11 -33.60 22.20
C SER A 23 -22.16 -34.21 21.16
N PHE A 24 -21.63 -35.41 21.40
CA PHE A 24 -20.96 -36.17 20.34
C PHE A 24 -21.20 -37.67 20.53
N ASP A 25 -22.43 -38.10 20.22
CA ASP A 25 -22.75 -39.46 19.80
C ASP A 25 -23.81 -39.36 18.70
N ALA A 26 -23.38 -39.43 17.43
CA ALA A 26 -24.13 -39.87 16.24
C ALA A 26 -23.41 -39.41 14.95
N CYS A 27 -23.39 -40.29 13.96
CA CYS A 27 -22.75 -40.13 12.66
C CYS A 27 -23.78 -39.59 11.66
N GLU A 28 -23.72 -38.31 11.24
CA GLU A 28 -24.58 -37.77 10.16
C GLU A 28 -24.00 -36.48 9.50
N PRO A 29 -24.34 -36.19 8.23
CA PRO A 29 -23.88 -35.01 7.46
C PRO A 29 -24.24 -33.64 8.07
N GLN A 30 -25.23 -33.57 8.96
CA GLN A 30 -25.72 -32.33 9.58
C GLN A 30 -24.70 -31.65 10.52
N VAL A 31 -23.72 -32.40 11.04
CA VAL A 31 -22.73 -31.88 12.00
C VAL A 31 -21.64 -31.02 11.33
N SER A 32 -21.32 -31.30 10.06
CA SER A 32 -20.32 -30.53 9.29
C SER A 32 -20.77 -29.09 9.04
N VAL A 33 -22.06 -28.93 8.69
CA VAL A 33 -22.73 -27.63 8.53
C VAL A 33 -22.76 -26.87 9.87
N SER A 34 -22.91 -27.57 10.99
CA SER A 34 -22.95 -26.94 12.33
C SER A 34 -21.58 -26.41 12.76
N LEU A 35 -20.48 -27.12 12.47
CA LEU A 35 -19.11 -26.68 12.82
C LEU A 35 -18.67 -25.47 12.00
N LEU A 36 -19.06 -25.42 10.72
CA LEU A 36 -18.78 -24.28 9.85
C LEU A 36 -19.55 -23.02 10.29
N GLY A 37 -20.81 -23.19 10.69
CA GLY A 37 -21.63 -22.12 11.28
C GLY A 37 -21.00 -21.57 12.57
N MET A 38 -20.57 -22.46 13.48
CA MET A 38 -19.86 -22.08 14.70
C MET A 38 -18.57 -21.31 14.42
N LYS A 39 -17.86 -21.65 13.33
CA LYS A 39 -16.65 -20.93 12.91
C LYS A 39 -16.97 -19.54 12.38
N GLN A 40 -17.98 -19.39 11.54
CA GLN A 40 -18.41 -18.08 11.04
C GLN A 40 -18.83 -17.15 12.19
N GLU A 41 -19.60 -17.68 13.13
CA GLU A 41 -20.00 -16.95 14.34
C GLU A 41 -18.77 -16.52 15.16
N LEU A 42 -17.82 -17.44 15.39
CA LEU A 42 -16.60 -17.15 16.14
C LEU A 42 -15.72 -16.09 15.45
N VAL A 43 -15.63 -16.12 14.12
CA VAL A 43 -14.94 -15.09 13.32
C VAL A 43 -15.64 -13.73 13.46
N GLY A 44 -16.97 -13.70 13.41
CA GLY A 44 -17.76 -12.48 13.64
C GLY A 44 -17.54 -11.90 15.04
N VAL A 45 -17.45 -12.75 16.07
CA VAL A 45 -17.13 -12.33 17.44
C VAL A 45 -15.70 -11.76 17.53
N ILE A 46 -14.73 -12.39 16.87
CA ILE A 46 -13.34 -11.89 16.81
C ILE A 46 -13.29 -10.51 16.13
N GLN A 47 -13.98 -10.34 14.99
CA GLN A 47 -14.02 -9.06 14.29
C GLN A 47 -14.65 -7.95 15.14
N LYS A 48 -15.75 -8.24 15.85
CA LYS A 48 -16.36 -7.30 16.81
C LYS A 48 -15.39 -6.93 17.93
N GLU A 49 -14.72 -7.90 18.53
CA GLU A 49 -13.76 -7.66 19.62
C GLU A 49 -12.52 -6.89 19.13
N MET A 50 -12.08 -7.11 17.89
CA MET A 50 -11.02 -6.32 17.25
C MET A 50 -11.42 -4.86 17.07
N LYS A 51 -12.65 -4.58 16.62
CA LYS A 51 -13.19 -3.21 16.51
C LYS A 51 -13.24 -2.53 17.88
N ILE A 52 -13.62 -3.27 18.94
CA ILE A 52 -13.62 -2.76 20.32
C ILE A 52 -12.20 -2.40 20.77
N ALA A 53 -11.23 -3.29 20.54
CA ALA A 53 -9.83 -3.06 20.90
C ALA A 53 -9.23 -1.85 20.17
N ALA A 54 -9.50 -1.72 18.86
CA ALA A 54 -9.06 -0.59 18.05
C ALA A 54 -9.71 0.73 18.51
N GLY A 55 -11.03 0.72 18.76
CA GLY A 55 -11.75 1.88 19.28
C GLY A 55 -11.24 2.33 20.65
N ALA A 56 -10.96 1.39 21.56
CA ALA A 56 -10.38 1.68 22.88
C ALA A 56 -8.99 2.31 22.77
N GLU A 57 -8.15 1.85 21.84
CA GLU A 57 -6.82 2.42 21.59
C GLU A 57 -6.90 3.84 21.00
N ASN A 58 -7.80 4.06 20.05
CA ASN A 58 -8.01 5.39 19.46
C ASN A 58 -8.48 6.40 20.51
N LEU A 59 -9.44 6.01 21.36
CA LEU A 59 -9.92 6.84 22.48
C LEU A 59 -8.84 7.06 23.55
N TYR A 60 -8.02 6.05 23.85
CA TYR A 60 -6.88 6.19 24.78
C TYR A 60 -5.86 7.25 24.32
N ARG A 61 -5.67 7.38 23.00
CA ARG A 61 -4.78 8.38 22.40
C ARG A 61 -5.39 9.77 22.36
N ALA A 62 -6.69 9.89 22.10
CA ALA A 62 -7.38 11.18 21.99
C ALA A 62 -7.66 11.85 23.34
N ILE A 63 -7.88 11.08 24.42
CA ILE A 63 -8.37 11.61 25.70
C ILE A 63 -7.22 12.02 26.64
N LYS A 64 -7.32 13.22 27.24
CA LYS A 64 -6.37 13.76 28.22
C LYS A 64 -6.74 13.46 29.69
N ASP A 65 -8.01 13.17 29.97
CA ASP A 65 -8.49 12.85 31.32
C ASP A 65 -7.88 11.53 31.86
N ARG A 66 -7.29 11.60 33.06
CA ARG A 66 -6.54 10.49 33.66
C ARG A 66 -7.42 9.28 33.99
N LYS A 67 -8.67 9.51 34.44
CA LYS A 67 -9.59 8.43 34.83
C LYS A 67 -10.10 7.66 33.61
N THR A 68 -10.56 8.39 32.59
CA THR A 68 -11.08 7.81 31.34
C THR A 68 -9.99 7.09 30.57
N ARG A 69 -8.75 7.62 30.60
CA ARG A 69 -7.59 6.98 29.99
C ARG A 69 -7.20 5.66 30.68
N ALA A 70 -7.30 5.58 32.00
CA ALA A 70 -7.09 4.33 32.73
C ALA A 70 -8.14 3.27 32.34
N LEU A 71 -9.41 3.68 32.21
CA LEU A 71 -10.50 2.81 31.79
C LEU A 71 -10.29 2.24 30.37
N MET A 72 -9.88 3.08 29.41
CA MET A 72 -9.62 2.62 28.04
C MET A 72 -8.42 1.67 27.97
N LYS A 73 -7.40 1.88 28.81
CA LYS A 73 -6.25 0.97 28.94
C LYS A 73 -6.67 -0.40 29.49
N GLU A 74 -7.56 -0.42 30.49
CA GLU A 74 -8.11 -1.68 31.02
C GLU A 74 -9.00 -2.40 30.00
N LEU A 75 -9.87 -1.66 29.30
CA LEU A 75 -10.72 -2.20 28.24
C LEU A 75 -9.86 -2.84 27.14
N ARG A 76 -8.83 -2.14 26.66
CA ARG A 76 -7.87 -2.67 25.70
C ARG A 76 -7.21 -3.95 26.20
N LYS A 77 -6.68 -3.96 27.43
CA LYS A 77 -6.02 -5.14 28.00
C LYS A 77 -6.99 -6.32 28.15
N SER A 78 -8.25 -6.05 28.48
CA SER A 78 -9.30 -7.05 28.57
C SER A 78 -9.65 -7.63 27.19
N SER A 79 -9.82 -6.78 26.18
CA SER A 79 -10.08 -7.20 24.80
C SER A 79 -8.91 -7.97 24.19
N GLU A 80 -7.66 -7.57 24.43
CA GLU A 80 -6.47 -8.33 23.99
C GLU A 80 -6.43 -9.74 24.62
N LYS A 81 -6.77 -9.87 25.91
CA LYS A 81 -6.86 -11.17 26.58
C LYS A 81 -7.98 -12.02 25.99
N ARG A 82 -9.13 -11.41 25.69
CA ARG A 82 -10.29 -12.09 25.07
C ARG A 82 -9.97 -12.53 23.64
N LEU A 83 -9.33 -11.69 22.83
CA LEU A 83 -8.87 -12.04 21.48
C LEU A 83 -7.94 -13.25 21.51
N LYS A 84 -6.95 -13.30 22.43
CA LYS A 84 -6.08 -14.48 22.58
C LYS A 84 -6.87 -15.76 22.87
N ALA A 85 -7.90 -15.67 23.72
CA ALA A 85 -8.76 -16.81 24.03
C ALA A 85 -9.61 -17.23 22.81
N LEU A 86 -10.23 -16.28 22.11
CA LEU A 86 -11.04 -16.52 20.93
C LEU A 86 -10.21 -17.13 19.78
N TYR A 87 -9.00 -16.63 19.55
CA TYR A 87 -8.07 -17.22 18.57
C TYR A 87 -7.65 -18.64 18.95
N SER A 88 -7.47 -18.93 20.24
CA SER A 88 -7.19 -20.29 20.72
C SER A 88 -8.37 -21.23 20.48
N SER A 89 -9.61 -20.77 20.75
CA SER A 89 -10.82 -21.53 20.45
C SER A 89 -11.00 -21.76 18.95
N LEU A 90 -10.72 -20.74 18.11
CA LEU A 90 -10.78 -20.85 16.66
C LEU A 90 -9.77 -21.87 16.13
N LEU A 91 -8.56 -21.88 16.71
CA LEU A 91 -7.53 -22.85 16.36
C LEU A 91 -7.96 -24.29 16.72
N LYS A 92 -8.59 -24.50 17.89
CA LYS A 92 -9.13 -25.81 18.27
C LYS A 92 -10.25 -26.25 17.34
N LEU A 93 -11.19 -25.36 17.02
CA LEU A 93 -12.30 -25.64 16.11
C LEU A 93 -11.80 -25.99 14.70
N ASN A 94 -10.81 -25.25 14.18
CA ASN A 94 -10.17 -25.57 12.90
C ASN A 94 -9.49 -26.93 12.89
N LYS A 95 -8.89 -27.37 14.01
CA LYS A 95 -8.29 -28.70 14.11
C LYS A 95 -9.33 -29.81 14.07
N GLU A 96 -10.47 -29.64 14.73
CA GLU A 96 -11.55 -30.63 14.72
C GLU A 96 -12.25 -30.70 13.35
N ILE A 97 -12.46 -29.56 12.69
CA ILE A 97 -12.98 -29.51 11.31
C ILE A 97 -12.04 -30.27 10.37
N ALA A 98 -10.73 -29.97 10.41
CA ALA A 98 -9.74 -30.66 9.58
C ALA A 98 -9.66 -32.18 9.86
N ARG A 99 -9.85 -32.61 11.12
CA ARG A 99 -9.91 -34.04 11.48
C ARG A 99 -11.09 -34.74 10.79
N ARG A 100 -12.26 -34.11 10.77
CA ARG A 100 -13.50 -34.65 10.18
C ARG A 100 -13.45 -34.63 8.65
N GLU A 101 -12.80 -33.64 8.06
CA GLU A 101 -12.59 -33.52 6.61
C GLU A 101 -11.63 -34.60 6.08
N ALA A 102 -10.60 -34.97 6.85
CA ALA A 102 -9.67 -36.05 6.50
C ALA A 102 -10.32 -37.45 6.49
N GLU A 103 -11.50 -37.60 7.11
CA GLU A 103 -12.29 -38.84 7.15
C GLU A 103 -13.27 -38.96 5.94
N HIS A 104 -13.32 -37.98 5.01
CA HIS A 104 -14.22 -37.95 3.84
C HIS A 104 -13.49 -37.71 2.49
N VAL A 105 -13.93 -38.35 1.40
CA VAL A 105 -13.39 -38.21 0.01
C VAL A 105 -14.57 -37.83 -0.94
N PRO A 106 -14.38 -37.20 -2.12
CA PRO A 106 -14.53 -35.76 -2.32
C PRO A 106 -15.64 -35.38 -3.33
N GLY A 107 -16.40 -34.33 -3.03
CA GLY A 107 -17.31 -33.70 -3.96
C GLY A 107 -17.86 -32.39 -3.39
N GLU A 108 -17.44 -31.27 -3.99
CA GLU A 108 -17.85 -29.88 -3.71
C GLU A 108 -17.32 -29.21 -2.42
N ALA A 109 -16.82 -27.98 -2.62
CA ALA A 109 -15.87 -27.29 -1.77
C ALA A 109 -16.46 -26.66 -0.50
N LEU A 110 -15.83 -26.94 0.64
CA LEU A 110 -15.76 -26.03 1.79
C LEU A 110 -14.29 -25.83 2.13
N GLN A 111 -13.76 -24.67 1.76
CA GLN A 111 -12.32 -24.40 1.68
C GLN A 111 -11.81 -23.84 3.01
N LEU A 112 -11.34 -24.69 3.94
CA LEU A 112 -10.76 -24.23 5.22
C LEU A 112 -9.53 -25.07 5.64
N THR A 113 -8.48 -25.05 4.83
CA THR A 113 -7.26 -25.86 4.99
C THR A 113 -6.26 -25.27 5.99
N ASN A 114 -5.91 -26.04 7.04
CA ASN A 114 -4.67 -25.84 7.79
C ASN A 114 -3.48 -26.31 6.93
N TYR A 115 -3.04 -25.46 6.01
CA TYR A 115 -1.91 -25.76 5.15
C TYR A 115 -0.62 -26.03 5.93
N ILE A 116 0.14 -27.02 5.47
CA ILE A 116 1.54 -27.28 5.84
C ILE A 116 2.43 -27.17 4.60
N LEU A 117 3.74 -26.95 4.81
CA LEU A 117 4.67 -26.78 3.69
C LEU A 117 4.73 -27.99 2.76
N GLN A 118 4.48 -29.19 3.29
CA GLN A 118 4.46 -30.45 2.54
C GLN A 118 3.30 -30.55 1.55
N ASP A 119 2.25 -29.74 1.70
CA ASP A 119 1.12 -29.69 0.77
C ASP A 119 1.50 -29.05 -0.58
N PHE A 120 2.70 -28.48 -0.68
CA PHE A 120 3.13 -27.67 -1.81
C PHE A 120 4.42 -28.19 -2.45
N ASN A 121 4.38 -28.31 -3.78
CA ASN A 121 5.56 -28.54 -4.60
C ASN A 121 6.15 -27.20 -5.03
N GLN A 122 7.42 -26.95 -4.71
CA GLN A 122 8.11 -25.77 -5.22
C GLN A 122 8.30 -25.88 -6.73
N ARG A 123 7.89 -24.86 -7.47
CA ARG A 123 8.01 -24.78 -8.93
C ARG A 123 9.03 -23.75 -9.39
N GLY A 124 9.22 -22.67 -8.63
CA GLY A 124 10.15 -21.61 -9.02
C GLY A 124 10.42 -20.58 -7.93
N PHE A 125 11.32 -19.67 -8.23
CA PHE A 125 11.65 -18.51 -7.39
C PHE A 125 11.08 -17.26 -8.03
N LEU A 126 10.36 -16.44 -7.26
CA LEU A 126 9.71 -15.22 -7.74
C LEU A 126 10.43 -13.96 -7.27
N GLY A 127 11.08 -14.01 -6.11
CA GLY A 127 11.85 -12.87 -5.62
C GLY A 127 12.33 -13.04 -4.19
N GLU A 128 13.27 -12.17 -3.81
CA GLU A 128 13.83 -12.07 -2.47
C GLU A 128 13.94 -10.59 -2.10
N GLY A 129 13.38 -10.24 -0.95
CA GLY A 129 13.53 -8.94 -0.31
C GLY A 129 14.19 -9.11 1.06
N GLY A 130 14.53 -7.99 1.71
CA GLY A 130 15.40 -7.99 2.91
C GLY A 130 14.98 -8.93 4.06
N PHE A 131 13.70 -9.30 4.17
CA PHE A 131 13.21 -10.19 5.23
C PHE A 131 12.32 -11.34 4.73
N ALA A 132 12.14 -11.48 3.41
CA ALA A 132 11.17 -12.40 2.85
C ALA A 132 11.64 -13.00 1.52
N LYS A 133 11.43 -14.30 1.37
CA LYS A 133 11.61 -15.04 0.12
C LYS A 133 10.24 -15.36 -0.47
N VAL A 134 10.04 -15.16 -1.77
CA VAL A 134 8.79 -15.49 -2.47
C VAL A 134 9.06 -16.60 -3.48
N LEU A 135 8.32 -17.70 -3.35
CA LEU A 135 8.42 -18.88 -4.21
C LEU A 135 7.13 -19.07 -5.01
N LEU A 136 7.26 -19.53 -6.24
CA LEU A 136 6.13 -20.13 -6.96
C LEU A 136 5.97 -21.56 -6.46
N VAL A 137 4.79 -21.88 -5.96
CA VAL A 137 4.45 -23.21 -5.47
C VAL A 137 3.18 -23.71 -6.12
N GLU A 138 3.02 -25.02 -6.16
CA GLU A 138 1.82 -25.68 -6.65
C GLU A 138 1.27 -26.60 -5.57
N HIS A 139 -0.02 -26.46 -5.25
CA HIS A 139 -0.66 -27.34 -4.28
C HIS A 139 -0.75 -28.76 -4.83
N ALA A 140 -0.22 -29.73 -4.08
CA ALA A 140 0.05 -31.08 -4.58
C ALA A 140 -1.22 -31.80 -5.06
N ALA A 141 -2.34 -31.64 -4.34
CA ALA A 141 -3.61 -32.27 -4.65
C ALA A 141 -4.40 -31.56 -5.75
N THR A 142 -4.50 -30.23 -5.69
CA THR A 142 -5.38 -29.46 -6.60
C THR A 142 -4.66 -28.96 -7.85
N LYS A 143 -3.33 -29.08 -7.91
CA LYS A 143 -2.48 -28.54 -8.99
C LYS A 143 -2.58 -27.02 -9.19
N ARG A 144 -3.20 -26.30 -8.26
CA ARG A 144 -3.34 -24.84 -8.31
C ARG A 144 -2.03 -24.17 -7.90
N SER A 145 -1.60 -23.19 -8.68
CA SER A 145 -0.39 -22.40 -8.43
C SER A 145 -0.65 -21.24 -7.46
N TYR A 146 0.34 -20.95 -6.62
CA TYR A 146 0.32 -19.89 -5.62
C TYR A 146 1.70 -19.23 -5.49
N ALA A 147 1.72 -17.99 -5.00
CA ALA A 147 2.93 -17.33 -4.56
C ALA A 147 3.07 -17.50 -3.03
N LEU A 148 4.12 -18.19 -2.58
CA LEU A 148 4.39 -18.44 -1.17
C LEU A 148 5.47 -17.48 -0.67
N LYS A 149 5.07 -16.49 0.13
CA LYS A 149 5.97 -15.56 0.84
C LYS A 149 6.38 -16.17 2.18
N ILE A 150 7.68 -16.31 2.39
CA ILE A 150 8.32 -16.99 3.52
C ILE A 150 9.13 -15.96 4.30
N LEU A 151 8.85 -15.82 5.59
CA LEU A 151 9.59 -14.95 6.50
C LEU A 151 10.25 -15.79 7.59
N LYS A 152 11.53 -15.53 7.87
CA LYS A 152 12.27 -16.17 8.95
C LYS A 152 11.92 -15.52 10.29
N LYS A 153 11.49 -16.30 11.30
CA LYS A 153 11.15 -15.75 12.62
C LYS A 153 12.35 -15.11 13.32
N GLU A 154 13.54 -15.68 13.16
CA GLU A 154 14.80 -15.13 13.69
C GLU A 154 15.11 -13.71 13.17
N SER A 155 14.64 -13.37 11.97
CA SER A 155 14.85 -12.03 11.39
C SER A 155 13.92 -10.97 12.01
N ILE A 156 12.93 -11.40 12.79
CA ILE A 156 11.95 -10.53 13.45
C ILE A 156 12.48 -10.19 14.85
N THR A 157 13.42 -9.26 14.91
CA THR A 157 14.16 -8.93 16.14
C THR A 157 13.46 -7.95 17.07
N SER A 158 12.29 -7.41 16.68
CA SER A 158 11.60 -6.37 17.44
C SER A 158 10.09 -6.54 17.49
N SER A 159 9.47 -6.06 18.58
CA SER A 159 8.01 -6.01 18.73
C SER A 159 7.33 -5.22 17.62
N ARG A 160 8.00 -4.18 17.09
CA ARG A 160 7.53 -3.42 15.92
C ARG A 160 7.50 -4.27 14.65
N GLY A 161 8.48 -5.17 14.48
CA GLY A 161 8.51 -6.13 13.37
C GLY A 161 7.34 -7.13 13.44
N ILE A 162 7.02 -7.63 14.65
CA ILE A 162 5.86 -8.51 14.88
C ILE A 162 4.56 -7.77 14.56
N GLU A 163 4.39 -6.55 15.08
CA GLU A 163 3.19 -5.74 14.84
C GLU A 163 2.96 -5.48 13.34
N ARG A 164 4.04 -5.22 12.59
CA ARG A 164 4.01 -5.04 11.13
C ARG A 164 3.48 -6.29 10.42
N ILE A 165 3.94 -7.48 10.78
CA ILE A 165 3.51 -8.73 10.13
C ILE A 165 2.06 -9.07 10.48
N LEU A 166 1.66 -8.86 11.74
CA LEU A 166 0.26 -9.03 12.14
C LEU A 166 -0.65 -8.03 11.45
N LEU A 167 -0.18 -6.80 11.24
CA LEU A 167 -0.89 -5.78 10.47
C LEU A 167 -1.03 -6.18 9.00
N GLU A 168 0.04 -6.63 8.35
CA GLU A 168 0.01 -7.12 6.97
C GLU A 168 -1.04 -8.23 6.80
N LYS A 169 -1.06 -9.20 7.73
CA LYS A 169 -2.12 -10.21 7.79
C LYS A 169 -3.52 -9.59 7.92
N ARG A 170 -3.72 -8.67 8.87
CA ARG A 170 -5.05 -8.03 9.07
C ARG A 170 -5.52 -7.24 7.86
N VAL A 171 -4.63 -6.44 7.27
CA VAL A 171 -4.91 -5.62 6.07
C VAL A 171 -5.33 -6.53 4.95
N ALA A 172 -4.57 -7.60 4.67
CA ALA A 172 -4.90 -8.54 3.62
C ALA A 172 -6.29 -9.16 3.77
N PHE A 173 -6.68 -9.58 4.98
CA PHE A 173 -8.03 -10.10 5.21
C PHE A 173 -9.12 -9.03 5.11
N ALA A 174 -8.82 -7.78 5.41
CA ALA A 174 -9.79 -6.69 5.31
C ALA A 174 -10.07 -6.28 3.85
N VAL A 175 -9.12 -6.54 2.94
CA VAL A 175 -9.16 -6.08 1.54
C VAL A 175 -9.25 -7.23 0.54
N ALA A 176 -9.59 -8.43 1.02
CA ALA A 176 -9.76 -9.63 0.21
C ALA A 176 -10.85 -9.45 -0.86
N ASP A 177 -10.81 -10.32 -1.87
CA ASP A 177 -11.78 -10.41 -2.98
C ASP A 177 -11.90 -9.16 -3.88
N HIS A 178 -10.93 -8.25 -3.84
CA HIS A 178 -10.90 -7.10 -4.76
C HIS A 178 -10.12 -7.44 -6.06
N PRO A 179 -10.66 -7.19 -7.27
CA PRO A 179 -10.07 -7.66 -8.53
C PRO A 179 -8.68 -7.10 -8.82
N PHE A 180 -8.37 -5.89 -8.33
CA PHE A 180 -7.09 -5.19 -8.54
C PHE A 180 -6.16 -5.26 -7.34
N ILE A 181 -6.40 -6.17 -6.39
CA ILE A 181 -5.51 -6.45 -5.25
C ILE A 181 -5.14 -7.93 -5.29
N VAL A 182 -3.87 -8.24 -4.99
CA VAL A 182 -3.43 -9.63 -4.83
C VAL A 182 -4.03 -10.21 -3.57
N ASP A 183 -4.75 -11.32 -3.72
CA ASP A 183 -5.41 -11.97 -2.60
C ASP A 183 -4.45 -12.82 -1.75
N ILE A 184 -4.72 -12.90 -0.44
CA ILE A 184 -4.02 -13.79 0.48
C ILE A 184 -4.96 -14.94 0.83
N HIS A 185 -4.75 -16.05 0.11
CA HIS A 185 -5.51 -17.29 0.28
C HIS A 185 -5.38 -17.88 1.69
N ALA A 186 -4.17 -17.89 2.26
CA ALA A 186 -3.95 -18.40 3.61
C ALA A 186 -2.68 -17.87 4.27
N THR A 187 -2.61 -18.02 5.59
CA THR A 187 -1.37 -17.84 6.37
C THR A 187 -1.15 -19.05 7.27
N PHE A 188 0.08 -19.56 7.34
CA PHE A 188 0.47 -20.65 8.24
C PHE A 188 1.89 -20.45 8.75
N GLN A 189 2.37 -21.32 9.64
CA GLN A 189 3.71 -21.19 10.24
C GLN A 189 4.32 -22.56 10.53
N SER A 190 5.65 -22.61 10.52
CA SER A 190 6.42 -23.70 11.10
C SER A 190 7.07 -23.26 12.41
N GLU A 191 7.97 -24.07 12.96
CA GLU A 191 8.79 -23.68 14.11
C GLU A 191 9.56 -22.39 13.82
N TYR A 192 10.22 -22.31 12.65
CA TYR A 192 11.16 -21.24 12.30
C TYR A 192 10.64 -20.19 11.32
N HIS A 193 9.53 -20.45 10.61
CA HIS A 193 9.07 -19.60 9.51
C HIS A 193 7.60 -19.19 9.63
N LEU A 194 7.25 -18.04 9.06
CA LEU A 194 5.89 -17.60 8.78
C LEU A 194 5.65 -17.67 7.27
N PHE A 195 4.46 -18.08 6.87
CA PHE A 195 4.08 -18.29 5.47
C PHE A 195 2.81 -17.50 5.14
N PHE A 196 2.84 -16.79 4.02
CA PHE A 196 1.68 -16.18 3.38
C PHE A 196 1.51 -16.84 2.01
N LEU A 197 0.42 -17.58 1.84
CA LEU A 197 0.02 -18.19 0.58
C LEU A 197 -0.87 -17.20 -0.15
N MET A 198 -0.37 -16.67 -1.25
CA MET A 198 -0.99 -15.59 -2.01
C MET A 198 -1.39 -16.10 -3.40
N GLU A 199 -2.32 -15.40 -4.03
CA GLU A 199 -2.62 -15.56 -5.45
C GLU A 199 -1.32 -15.47 -6.27
N TYR A 200 -1.12 -16.39 -7.22
CA TYR A 200 -0.04 -16.28 -8.18
C TYR A 200 -0.46 -15.43 -9.38
N VAL A 201 0.22 -14.30 -9.56
CA VAL A 201 0.00 -13.38 -10.67
C VAL A 201 1.12 -13.56 -11.70
N ALA A 202 0.80 -14.21 -12.82
CA ALA A 202 1.80 -14.78 -13.73
C ALA A 202 2.52 -13.77 -14.63
N GLY A 203 1.93 -12.61 -14.91
CA GLY A 203 2.47 -11.63 -15.85
C GLY A 203 3.64 -10.80 -15.31
N GLY A 204 4.05 -10.98 -14.05
CA GLY A 204 5.18 -10.24 -13.46
C GLY A 204 4.84 -8.78 -13.15
N CYS A 205 5.85 -7.99 -12.74
CA CYS A 205 5.66 -6.61 -12.28
C CYS A 205 5.85 -5.57 -13.39
N LEU A 206 5.15 -4.43 -13.30
CA LEU A 206 5.25 -3.33 -14.27
C LEU A 206 6.67 -2.79 -14.43
N LYS A 207 7.50 -2.84 -13.39
CA LYS A 207 8.91 -2.44 -13.49
C LYS A 207 9.64 -3.18 -14.61
N THR A 208 9.44 -4.50 -14.74
CA THR A 208 10.14 -5.30 -15.76
C THR A 208 9.75 -4.85 -17.17
N TYR A 209 8.50 -4.47 -17.38
CA TYR A 209 8.02 -3.95 -18.66
C TYR A 209 8.57 -2.55 -18.92
N LEU A 210 8.57 -1.65 -17.93
CA LEU A 210 9.16 -0.31 -18.04
C LEU A 210 10.65 -0.37 -18.35
N GLN A 211 11.40 -1.26 -17.70
CA GLN A 211 12.83 -1.43 -17.97
C GLN A 211 13.11 -1.96 -19.38
N ARG A 212 12.18 -2.70 -19.99
CA ARG A 212 12.33 -3.26 -21.33
C ARG A 212 11.88 -2.28 -22.42
N GLU A 213 10.82 -1.54 -22.16
CA GLU A 213 10.13 -0.69 -23.15
C GLU A 213 10.44 0.80 -22.98
N GLY A 214 11.08 1.20 -21.89
CA GLY A 214 11.37 2.59 -21.51
C GLY A 214 10.14 3.31 -20.97
N ALA A 215 9.10 3.40 -21.78
CA ALA A 215 7.82 4.02 -21.45
C ALA A 215 6.64 3.28 -22.10
N PHE A 216 5.44 3.52 -21.59
CA PHE A 216 4.19 3.01 -22.15
C PHE A 216 3.46 4.06 -22.99
N GLU A 217 2.67 3.59 -23.94
CA GLU A 217 1.73 4.46 -24.63
C GLU A 217 0.68 5.02 -23.66
N GLN A 218 0.24 6.25 -23.91
CA GLN A 218 -0.73 6.94 -23.07
C GLN A 218 -2.00 6.10 -22.77
N PRO A 219 -2.63 5.40 -23.74
CA PRO A 219 -3.80 4.58 -23.43
C PRO A 219 -3.51 3.43 -22.46
N ARG A 220 -2.33 2.79 -22.57
CA ARG A 220 -1.89 1.71 -21.68
C ARG A 220 -1.58 2.24 -20.28
N ALA A 221 -0.82 3.34 -20.18
CA ALA A 221 -0.51 3.98 -18.92
C ALA A 221 -1.79 4.42 -18.18
N MET A 222 -2.76 4.99 -18.90
CA MET A 222 -4.07 5.36 -18.36
C MET A 222 -4.84 4.15 -17.82
N PHE A 223 -4.86 3.04 -18.55
CA PHE A 223 -5.55 1.81 -18.15
C PHE A 223 -4.93 1.21 -16.86
N TYR A 224 -3.60 1.12 -16.79
CA TYR A 224 -2.90 0.63 -15.60
C TYR A 224 -3.07 1.58 -14.40
N ALA A 225 -3.06 2.89 -14.64
CA ALA A 225 -3.34 3.90 -13.62
C ALA A 225 -4.78 3.76 -13.08
N ALA A 226 -5.77 3.49 -13.94
CA ALA A 226 -7.16 3.29 -13.52
C ALA A 226 -7.33 2.05 -12.62
N CYS A 227 -6.72 0.92 -12.98
CA CYS A 227 -6.73 -0.29 -12.14
C CYS A 227 -6.11 0.00 -10.76
N THR A 228 -4.97 0.70 -10.75
CA THR A 228 -4.26 1.07 -9.52
C THR A 228 -5.07 2.03 -8.66
N LEU A 229 -5.71 3.02 -9.28
CA LEU A 229 -6.61 3.97 -8.62
C LEU A 229 -7.76 3.24 -7.93
N MET A 230 -8.39 2.28 -8.62
CA MET A 230 -9.48 1.48 -8.04
C MET A 230 -9.01 0.70 -6.81
N ALA A 231 -7.82 0.08 -6.87
CA ALA A 231 -7.23 -0.59 -5.71
C ALA A 231 -6.99 0.38 -4.54
N ILE A 232 -6.40 1.56 -4.80
CA ILE A 232 -6.12 2.57 -3.75
C ILE A 232 -7.42 3.11 -3.15
N SER A 233 -8.43 3.40 -3.97
CA SER A 233 -9.75 3.86 -3.49
C SER A 233 -10.34 2.86 -2.50
N TYR A 234 -10.33 1.57 -2.86
CA TYR A 234 -10.84 0.52 -1.99
C TYR A 234 -10.04 0.38 -0.68
N LEU A 235 -8.71 0.54 -0.71
CA LEU A 235 -7.92 0.60 0.53
C LEU A 235 -8.33 1.78 1.40
N HIS A 236 -8.48 2.97 0.80
CA HIS A 236 -8.82 4.21 1.51
C HIS A 236 -10.23 4.20 2.08
N GLU A 237 -11.17 3.50 1.46
CA GLU A 237 -12.53 3.22 1.98
C GLU A 237 -12.51 2.32 3.22
N ASN A 238 -11.48 1.47 3.33
CA ASN A 238 -11.25 0.59 4.48
C ASN A 238 -10.29 1.21 5.51
N ASP A 239 -10.08 2.53 5.47
CA ASP A 239 -9.14 3.28 6.33
C ASP A 239 -7.71 2.73 6.30
N ILE A 240 -7.28 2.21 5.15
CA ILE A 240 -5.95 1.65 4.93
C ILE A 240 -5.17 2.53 3.95
N ILE A 241 -3.94 2.85 4.30
CA ILE A 241 -2.98 3.52 3.41
C ILE A 241 -1.87 2.54 3.00
N HIS A 242 -1.48 2.57 1.74
CA HIS A 242 -0.54 1.61 1.16
C HIS A 242 0.93 1.95 1.51
N ARG A 243 1.35 3.18 1.22
CA ARG A 243 2.66 3.80 1.50
C ARG A 243 3.89 3.24 0.78
N ASP A 244 3.74 2.24 -0.08
CA ASP A 244 4.84 1.72 -0.90
C ASP A 244 4.40 1.44 -2.33
N LEU A 245 3.62 2.36 -2.92
CA LEU A 245 3.21 2.24 -4.31
C LEU A 245 4.40 2.54 -5.23
N LYS A 246 4.68 1.59 -6.13
CA LYS A 246 5.79 1.61 -7.10
C LYS A 246 5.57 0.52 -8.16
N PRO A 247 6.22 0.58 -9.33
CA PRO A 247 6.02 -0.40 -10.39
C PRO A 247 6.40 -1.84 -10.02
N GLU A 248 7.27 -2.06 -9.02
CA GLU A 248 7.58 -3.41 -8.49
C GLU A 248 6.37 -4.08 -7.82
N ASN A 249 5.48 -3.29 -7.23
CA ASN A 249 4.34 -3.76 -6.46
C ASN A 249 3.06 -3.81 -7.30
N LEU A 250 3.13 -3.50 -8.60
CA LEU A 250 2.02 -3.56 -9.54
C LEU A 250 2.25 -4.74 -10.49
N LEU A 251 1.48 -5.81 -10.31
CA LEU A 251 1.61 -7.05 -11.07
C LEU A 251 0.57 -7.13 -12.19
N LEU A 252 0.91 -7.75 -13.31
CA LEU A 252 -0.03 -8.01 -14.40
C LEU A 252 -0.55 -9.45 -14.33
N ASP A 253 -1.87 -9.61 -14.32
CA ASP A 253 -2.49 -10.94 -14.44
C ASP A 253 -2.52 -11.45 -15.89
N SER A 254 -3.07 -12.65 -16.09
CA SER A 254 -3.18 -13.26 -17.43
C SER A 254 -4.10 -12.51 -18.38
N GLY A 255 -5.00 -11.66 -17.87
CA GLY A 255 -5.87 -10.79 -18.67
C GLY A 255 -5.24 -9.43 -18.98
N GLY A 256 -4.06 -9.13 -18.43
CA GLY A 256 -3.40 -7.83 -18.57
C GLY A 256 -3.91 -6.77 -17.59
N TYR A 257 -4.68 -7.15 -16.56
CA TYR A 257 -5.10 -6.23 -15.51
C TYR A 257 -4.02 -6.07 -14.46
N VAL A 258 -3.92 -4.87 -13.89
CA VAL A 258 -2.98 -4.59 -12.80
C VAL A 258 -3.58 -5.03 -11.47
N LYS A 259 -2.79 -5.75 -10.68
CA LYS A 259 -3.05 -6.11 -9.29
C LYS A 259 -1.98 -5.53 -8.37
N LEU A 260 -2.41 -4.81 -7.34
CA LEU A 260 -1.55 -4.26 -6.30
C LEU A 260 -1.13 -5.37 -5.32
N ALA A 261 0.17 -5.48 -5.10
CA ALA A 261 0.81 -6.45 -4.21
C ALA A 261 1.59 -5.77 -3.07
N ASP A 262 1.98 -6.57 -2.07
CA ASP A 262 2.85 -6.23 -0.93
C ASP A 262 2.34 -5.14 0.03
N PHE A 263 1.56 -5.57 1.03
CA PHE A 263 1.05 -4.73 2.11
C PHE A 263 2.01 -4.61 3.31
N GLY A 264 3.28 -5.00 3.16
CA GLY A 264 4.25 -5.05 4.25
C GLY A 264 4.57 -3.70 4.89
N LEU A 265 4.26 -2.59 4.21
CA LEU A 265 4.43 -1.22 4.69
C LEU A 265 3.11 -0.47 4.91
N SER A 266 1.95 -1.11 4.72
CA SER A 266 0.64 -0.48 4.88
C SER A 266 0.34 -0.07 6.33
N LYS A 267 -0.74 0.70 6.52
CA LYS A 267 -1.25 1.08 7.84
C LYS A 267 -2.78 1.11 7.85
N ASP A 268 -3.38 0.47 8.84
CA ASP A 268 -4.81 0.50 9.12
C ASP A 268 -5.20 1.67 10.04
N GLY A 269 -6.49 2.01 10.07
CA GLY A 269 -7.05 3.04 10.94
C GLY A 269 -6.68 4.47 10.56
N ILE A 270 -6.33 4.71 9.29
CA ILE A 270 -6.05 6.03 8.73
C ILE A 270 -7.20 6.40 7.79
N GLY A 271 -8.31 6.87 8.35
CA GLY A 271 -9.40 7.46 7.58
C GLY A 271 -9.08 8.86 7.04
N TYR A 272 -10.08 9.58 6.54
CA TYR A 272 -9.90 10.87 5.87
C TYR A 272 -9.13 11.91 6.72
N GLU A 273 -9.48 12.03 8.00
CA GLU A 273 -8.80 12.93 8.95
C GLU A 273 -7.59 12.27 9.63
N GLY A 274 -7.38 10.97 9.40
CA GLY A 274 -6.30 10.19 9.98
C GLY A 274 -4.92 10.72 9.56
N ARG A 275 -3.96 10.63 10.48
CA ARG A 275 -2.56 11.01 10.24
C ARG A 275 -1.59 9.98 10.83
N THR A 276 -0.38 9.93 10.26
CA THR A 276 0.73 9.11 10.77
C THR A 276 2.06 9.83 10.51
N SER A 277 3.12 9.48 11.24
CA SER A 277 4.43 10.15 11.16
C SER A 277 5.61 9.20 10.94
N SER A 278 5.35 7.91 10.68
CA SER A 278 6.43 6.94 10.47
C SER A 278 7.06 7.12 9.09
N LEU A 279 8.39 7.30 9.02
CA LEU A 279 9.15 7.31 7.77
C LEU A 279 9.19 5.90 7.16
N LYS A 280 8.39 5.65 6.12
CA LYS A 280 8.28 4.38 5.40
C LYS A 280 7.98 4.64 3.92
N GLY A 281 8.36 3.69 3.06
CA GLY A 281 8.16 3.73 1.62
C GLY A 281 9.46 3.65 0.85
N SER A 282 9.38 3.70 -0.47
CA SER A 282 10.53 3.71 -1.37
C SER A 282 10.86 5.16 -1.74
N PHE A 283 12.08 5.63 -1.42
CA PHE A 283 12.46 7.06 -1.46
C PHE A 283 11.97 7.87 -2.68
N GLY A 284 12.09 7.35 -3.90
CA GLY A 284 11.69 8.06 -5.13
C GLY A 284 10.18 8.17 -5.35
N TYR A 285 9.36 7.47 -4.55
CA TYR A 285 7.90 7.53 -4.61
C TYR A 285 7.30 8.20 -3.37
N MET A 286 8.14 8.59 -2.40
CA MET A 286 7.67 9.25 -1.17
C MET A 286 7.20 10.67 -1.45
N ALA A 287 6.10 11.05 -0.82
CA ALA A 287 5.60 12.42 -0.84
C ALA A 287 6.53 13.37 -0.06
N PRO A 288 6.57 14.68 -0.39
CA PRO A 288 7.44 15.65 0.26
C PRO A 288 7.25 15.69 1.78
N GLU A 289 6.01 15.62 2.26
CA GLU A 289 5.68 15.62 3.69
C GLU A 289 6.24 14.39 4.43
N VAL A 290 6.38 13.25 3.73
CA VAL A 290 7.00 12.04 4.30
C VAL A 290 8.51 12.24 4.45
N LEU A 291 9.15 12.80 3.42
CA LEU A 291 10.59 13.10 3.41
C LEU A 291 10.95 14.16 4.44
N ALA A 292 10.10 15.17 4.61
CA ALA A 292 10.20 16.22 5.62
C ALA A 292 9.89 15.73 7.05
N ARG A 293 9.50 14.46 7.21
CA ARG A 293 9.11 13.83 8.49
C ARG A 293 7.90 14.50 9.17
N GLU A 294 7.02 15.08 8.37
CA GLU A 294 5.78 15.69 8.85
C GLU A 294 4.68 14.63 9.03
N PRO A 295 3.67 14.88 9.89
CA PRO A 295 2.48 14.04 9.94
C PRO A 295 1.72 14.08 8.61
N TYR A 296 1.52 12.92 7.98
CA TYR A 296 0.93 12.79 6.67
C TYR A 296 -0.36 11.96 6.67
N SER A 297 -1.16 12.13 5.62
CA SER A 297 -2.47 11.50 5.44
C SER A 297 -2.44 10.42 4.36
N ARG A 298 -3.61 9.91 3.98
CA ARG A 298 -3.77 9.04 2.79
C ARG A 298 -3.39 9.71 1.47
N SER A 299 -3.20 11.03 1.45
CA SER A 299 -2.68 11.81 0.30
C SER A 299 -1.37 11.28 -0.28
N VAL A 300 -0.53 10.65 0.55
CA VAL A 300 0.78 10.14 0.11
C VAL A 300 0.66 9.04 -0.95
N ASP A 301 -0.42 8.26 -0.95
CA ASP A 301 -0.64 7.24 -1.98
C ASP A 301 -0.99 7.88 -3.33
N TRP A 302 -1.68 9.02 -3.33
CA TRP A 302 -1.97 9.79 -4.56
C TRP A 302 -0.71 10.43 -5.12
N TRP A 303 0.20 10.92 -4.27
CA TRP A 303 1.52 11.37 -4.69
C TRP A 303 2.28 10.23 -5.38
N SER A 304 2.39 9.08 -4.71
CA SER A 304 3.08 7.91 -5.28
C SER A 304 2.44 7.45 -6.60
N LEU A 305 1.11 7.52 -6.74
CA LEU A 305 0.42 7.23 -7.99
C LEU A 305 0.82 8.21 -9.09
N GLY A 306 0.93 9.50 -8.77
CA GLY A 306 1.43 10.52 -9.71
C GLY A 306 2.83 10.20 -10.21
N ILE A 307 3.74 9.78 -9.32
CA ILE A 307 5.09 9.36 -9.72
C ILE A 307 5.04 8.11 -10.62
N VAL A 308 4.22 7.10 -10.28
CA VAL A 308 4.06 5.89 -11.11
C VAL A 308 3.49 6.22 -12.49
N ILE A 309 2.51 7.11 -12.58
CA ILE A 309 1.95 7.58 -13.86
C ILE A 309 3.02 8.29 -14.68
N TYR A 310 3.80 9.17 -14.06
CA TYR A 310 4.90 9.86 -14.72
C TYR A 310 5.91 8.85 -15.27
N GLU A 311 6.34 7.89 -14.45
CA GLU A 311 7.30 6.86 -14.84
C GLU A 311 6.74 6.00 -15.99
N MET A 312 5.44 5.70 -16.00
CA MET A 312 4.81 4.99 -17.12
C MET A 312 4.79 5.81 -18.42
N LEU A 313 4.67 7.13 -18.37
CA LEU A 313 4.55 7.97 -19.57
C LEU A 313 5.90 8.44 -20.13
N VAL A 314 6.84 8.73 -19.24
CA VAL A 314 8.10 9.42 -19.57
C VAL A 314 9.31 8.53 -19.33
N GLY A 315 9.21 7.50 -18.48
CA GLY A 315 10.28 6.54 -18.26
C GLY A 315 11.53 7.14 -17.61
N GLU A 316 12.65 7.05 -18.32
CA GLU A 316 14.02 7.10 -17.78
C GLU A 316 14.50 8.47 -17.27
N LEU A 317 13.71 9.54 -17.42
CA LEU A 317 14.05 10.86 -16.86
C LEU A 317 14.10 10.88 -15.33
N LEU A 318 13.35 9.99 -14.65
CA LEU A 318 13.39 9.86 -13.18
C LEU A 318 14.40 8.79 -12.70
N GLN A 319 15.33 8.35 -13.55
CA GLN A 319 16.40 7.46 -13.08
C GLN A 319 17.20 8.14 -11.98
N ARG A 320 17.28 7.45 -10.83
CA ARG A 320 17.96 7.95 -9.63
C ARG A 320 19.46 8.03 -9.82
N ASP A 321 20.01 7.06 -10.53
CA ASP A 321 21.41 7.06 -10.94
C ASP A 321 21.57 8.10 -12.07
N PRO A 322 22.29 9.22 -11.82
CA PRO A 322 22.44 10.25 -12.84
C PRO A 322 23.14 9.71 -14.09
N LEU A 323 23.98 8.68 -13.98
CA LEU A 323 24.68 8.09 -15.13
C LEU A 323 23.76 7.25 -16.03
N LYS A 324 22.57 6.89 -15.53
CA LYS A 324 21.56 6.14 -16.29
C LYS A 324 20.36 7.00 -16.66
N ARG A 325 20.40 8.29 -16.33
CA ARG A 325 19.29 9.19 -16.60
C ARG A 325 19.33 9.62 -18.05
N LEU A 326 18.18 9.54 -18.71
CA LEU A 326 18.02 10.00 -20.07
C LEU A 326 18.49 11.45 -20.21
N GLY A 327 19.32 11.73 -21.23
CA GLY A 327 19.96 13.03 -21.44
C GLY A 327 21.25 13.25 -20.67
N SER A 328 21.77 12.25 -19.95
CA SER A 328 23.09 12.33 -19.30
C SER A 328 24.21 11.72 -20.15
N SER A 329 23.92 11.31 -21.40
CA SER A 329 24.93 10.84 -22.35
C SER A 329 25.63 12.01 -23.05
N GLU A 330 26.61 11.72 -23.91
CA GLU A 330 27.25 12.74 -24.77
C GLU A 330 26.27 13.38 -25.78
N GLU A 331 25.14 12.71 -26.07
CA GLU A 331 24.10 13.23 -26.96
C GLU A 331 23.17 14.25 -26.26
N ASP A 332 23.19 14.34 -24.93
CA ASP A 332 22.42 15.33 -24.14
C ASP A 332 20.95 15.43 -24.58
N ALA A 333 20.49 16.60 -25.05
CA ALA A 333 19.11 16.81 -25.49
C ALA A 333 18.69 15.91 -26.67
N CYS A 334 19.63 15.42 -27.48
CA CYS A 334 19.35 14.53 -28.61
C CYS A 334 18.75 13.19 -28.15
N ASP A 335 19.17 12.67 -26.98
CA ASP A 335 18.53 11.50 -26.35
C ASP A 335 17.04 11.72 -26.12
N LEU A 336 16.69 12.91 -25.61
CA LEU A 336 15.31 13.28 -25.32
C LEU A 336 14.52 13.50 -26.60
N MET A 337 15.13 14.12 -27.61
CA MET A 337 14.46 14.41 -28.88
C MET A 337 14.01 13.13 -29.61
N HIS A 338 14.76 12.04 -29.44
CA HIS A 338 14.42 10.72 -29.98
C HIS A 338 13.51 9.89 -29.07
N HIS A 339 13.21 10.36 -27.85
CA HIS A 339 12.37 9.63 -26.92
C HIS A 339 10.93 9.48 -27.44
N TYR A 340 10.31 8.33 -27.16
CA TYR A 340 8.97 7.98 -27.63
C TYR A 340 7.90 9.04 -27.30
N PHE A 341 8.03 9.73 -26.17
CA PHE A 341 7.15 10.83 -25.77
C PHE A 341 7.11 11.95 -26.82
N PHE A 342 8.24 12.26 -27.46
CA PHE A 342 8.36 13.32 -28.46
C PHE A 342 8.31 12.83 -29.90
N ARG A 343 8.02 11.54 -30.16
CA ARG A 343 8.08 10.96 -31.52
C ARG A 343 7.19 11.64 -32.58
N SER A 344 6.18 12.40 -32.13
CA SER A 344 5.26 13.12 -33.02
C SER A 344 5.69 14.56 -33.30
N ILE A 345 6.75 15.04 -32.64
CA ILE A 345 7.27 16.38 -32.81
C ILE A 345 8.19 16.41 -34.03
N ASP A 346 7.83 17.25 -35.01
CA ASP A 346 8.78 17.69 -36.02
C ASP A 346 9.61 18.83 -35.43
N TRP A 347 10.84 18.50 -35.02
CA TRP A 347 11.75 19.43 -34.37
C TRP A 347 12.16 20.61 -35.27
N MET A 348 12.27 20.37 -36.59
CA MET A 348 12.62 21.43 -37.54
C MET A 348 11.44 22.38 -37.75
N ALA A 349 10.23 21.84 -37.92
CA ALA A 349 9.03 22.68 -37.98
C ALA A 349 8.79 23.44 -36.67
N LEU A 350 9.12 22.84 -35.51
CA LEU A 350 8.97 23.48 -34.21
C LEU A 350 9.93 24.66 -34.03
N ILE A 351 11.22 24.50 -34.36
CA ILE A 351 12.21 25.58 -34.25
C ILE A 351 11.92 26.72 -35.23
N GLU A 352 11.35 26.39 -36.40
CA GLU A 352 10.87 27.38 -37.38
C GLU A 352 9.48 27.96 -37.03
N ARG A 353 8.89 27.57 -35.89
CA ARG A 353 7.56 27.99 -35.43
C ARG A 353 6.42 27.70 -36.43
N LYS A 354 6.57 26.65 -37.23
CA LYS A 354 5.57 26.13 -38.18
C LYS A 354 4.58 25.16 -37.53
N VAL A 355 4.94 24.55 -36.39
CA VAL A 355 4.01 23.74 -35.59
C VAL A 355 3.03 24.67 -34.87
N GLN A 356 1.73 24.51 -35.11
CA GLN A 356 0.71 25.29 -34.43
C GLN A 356 0.61 24.88 -32.96
N PRO A 357 0.74 25.82 -32.01
CA PRO A 357 0.54 25.52 -30.59
C PRO A 357 -0.89 25.02 -30.33
N PRO A 358 -1.09 24.06 -29.41
CA PRO A 358 -2.42 23.54 -29.07
C PRO A 358 -3.31 24.56 -28.34
N PHE A 359 -2.71 25.62 -27.80
CA PHE A 359 -3.38 26.71 -27.12
C PHE A 359 -2.69 28.04 -27.46
N ILE A 360 -3.49 29.04 -27.83
CA ILE A 360 -3.03 30.40 -28.09
C ILE A 360 -3.63 31.29 -26.98
N PRO A 361 -2.81 31.82 -26.06
CA PRO A 361 -3.31 32.69 -25.00
C PRO A 361 -3.99 33.94 -25.54
N GLU A 362 -5.05 34.39 -24.87
CA GLU A 362 -5.58 35.74 -25.08
C GLU A 362 -4.61 36.77 -24.51
N ASP A 363 -4.57 37.95 -25.13
CA ASP A 363 -3.71 39.05 -24.72
C ASP A 363 -4.06 39.47 -23.29
N VAL A 364 -3.13 39.27 -22.35
CA VAL A 364 -3.27 39.69 -20.95
C VAL A 364 -3.13 41.20 -20.94
N ARG A 365 -4.18 41.91 -21.38
CA ARG A 365 -4.25 43.37 -21.30
C ARG A 365 -3.99 43.72 -19.84
N LEU A 366 -2.84 44.37 -19.62
CA LEU A 366 -2.40 44.92 -18.35
C LEU A 366 -3.62 45.48 -17.63
N SER A 367 -3.92 44.96 -16.43
CA SER A 367 -4.97 45.53 -15.59
C SER A 367 -4.77 47.04 -15.51
N LYS A 368 -5.81 47.82 -15.79
CA LYS A 368 -5.78 49.29 -15.75
C LYS A 368 -5.40 49.88 -14.38
N ASP A 369 -5.18 49.04 -13.36
CA ASP A 369 -4.76 49.40 -12.02
C ASP A 369 -3.22 49.52 -11.86
N GLY A 370 -2.46 49.45 -12.97
CA GLY A 370 -1.01 49.32 -12.97
C GLY A 370 -0.22 50.55 -13.43
N ASP A 371 -0.73 51.78 -13.34
CA ASP A 371 0.05 53.00 -13.59
C ASP A 371 1.00 53.30 -12.40
N GLN A 372 1.73 52.27 -11.95
CA GLN A 372 2.88 52.46 -11.06
C GLN A 372 4.02 52.96 -11.94
N HIS A 373 4.25 54.27 -11.93
CA HIS A 373 5.51 54.83 -12.41
C HIS A 373 6.66 54.02 -11.80
N LEU A 374 7.53 53.46 -12.65
CA LEU A 374 8.76 52.79 -12.24
C LEU A 374 9.61 53.76 -11.42
N VAL A 375 9.53 53.65 -10.10
CA VAL A 375 10.43 54.37 -9.18
C VAL A 375 11.62 53.47 -8.91
N LEU A 376 12.72 53.73 -9.60
CA LEU A 376 14.00 53.09 -9.29
C LEU A 376 14.54 53.71 -8.00
N THR A 377 14.57 52.94 -6.93
CA THR A 377 15.20 53.36 -5.67
C THR A 377 16.73 53.24 -5.82
N PRO A 378 17.50 54.29 -5.47
CA PRO A 378 18.96 54.20 -5.48
C PRO A 378 19.44 53.17 -4.44
N PRO A 379 20.61 52.55 -4.65
CA PRO A 379 21.21 51.66 -3.65
C PRO A 379 21.50 52.43 -2.35
N SER A 380 21.34 51.76 -1.21
CA SER A 380 21.81 52.25 0.09
C SER A 380 23.35 52.30 0.10
N GLU A 381 23.95 53.33 0.72
CA GLU A 381 25.42 53.55 0.76
C GLU A 381 26.19 52.25 1.03
N GLY A 382 26.85 51.74 -0.01
CA GLY A 382 27.63 50.50 -0.01
C GLY A 382 29.13 50.76 -0.03
N SER A 383 29.93 49.71 0.18
CA SER A 383 31.40 49.78 0.10
C SER A 383 31.86 50.07 -1.33
N LEU A 384 32.59 51.18 -1.53
CA LEU A 384 33.21 51.59 -2.81
C LEU A 384 34.01 50.49 -3.52
N ALA A 385 34.57 49.53 -2.77
CA ALA A 385 35.32 48.42 -3.34
C ALA A 385 34.41 47.43 -4.11
N MET A 386 33.21 47.18 -3.60
CA MET A 386 32.25 46.26 -4.22
C MET A 386 31.54 46.90 -5.41
N GLU A 387 31.32 48.21 -5.38
CA GLU A 387 30.79 48.97 -6.53
C GLU A 387 31.73 48.89 -7.73
N LYS A 388 33.04 48.95 -7.51
CA LYS A 388 34.03 48.85 -8.58
C LYS A 388 34.09 47.45 -9.19
N GLU A 389 34.07 46.41 -8.36
CA GLU A 389 34.06 45.00 -8.82
C GLU A 389 32.78 44.66 -9.59
N ILE A 390 31.62 45.14 -9.12
CA ILE A 390 30.34 45.03 -9.83
C ILE A 390 30.40 45.78 -11.17
N ALA A 391 30.84 47.04 -11.18
CA ALA A 391 30.94 47.82 -12.41
C ALA A 391 31.86 47.15 -13.45
N GLU A 392 32.99 46.58 -13.03
CA GLU A 392 33.89 45.82 -13.90
C GLU A 392 33.24 44.53 -14.41
N ALA A 393 32.50 43.80 -13.58
CA ALA A 393 31.81 42.58 -13.97
C ALA A 393 30.67 42.81 -15.00
N PHE A 394 30.02 43.97 -14.97
CA PHE A 394 28.88 44.31 -15.85
C PHE A 394 29.24 45.30 -16.98
N ASN A 395 30.52 45.59 -17.21
CA ASN A 395 30.96 46.59 -18.21
C ASN A 395 30.55 46.28 -19.67
N ASN A 396 30.20 45.02 -19.97
CA ASN A 396 29.65 44.58 -21.26
C ASN A 396 28.25 43.98 -21.11
N PHE A 397 27.50 44.39 -20.09
CA PHE A 397 26.14 43.91 -19.85
C PHE A 397 25.15 44.45 -20.87
N ASP A 398 25.35 45.70 -21.31
CA ASP A 398 24.48 46.35 -22.28
C ASP A 398 24.53 45.61 -23.63
N TYR A 399 23.37 45.13 -24.06
CA TYR A 399 23.18 44.43 -25.33
C TYR A 399 22.01 45.05 -26.09
N THR A 400 22.24 45.36 -27.36
CA THR A 400 21.17 45.73 -28.29
C THR A 400 21.21 44.74 -29.45
N ALA A 401 20.13 43.98 -29.64
CA ALA A 401 19.95 43.17 -30.84
C ALA A 401 19.72 44.10 -32.03
N ILE A 402 20.42 43.86 -33.15
CA ILE A 402 20.21 44.56 -34.43
C ILE A 402 18.98 43.96 -35.13
#